data_AF-A0A417HXU9-F1
#
_entry.id   AF-A0A417HXU9-F1
#
_cell.length_a   1.000
_cell.length_b   1.000
_cell.length_c   1.000
_cell.angle_alpha   90.00
_cell.angle_beta   90.00
_cell.angle_gamma   90.00
#
_symmetry.space_group_name_H-M   'P 1'
#
loop_
_entity.id
_entity.type
_entity.pdbx_description
1 polymer ?
#
loop_
_entity_poly.entity_id
_entity_poly.type
_entity_poly.pdbx_seq_one_letter_code
_entity_poly.pdbx_strand_id
1 'polypeptide(L)'
;MITIIGVRFRNVGKVYYFSPRELDICVGDHVIVETARGVEYGFVVLGPKEVDDSKVIQPLKEVIRIATPKDDAREESNRKKEKEAFEICQKKIRAHNLEMKLIDAEYTFDNNKMLFYFTADGRIDFRELVKDLAAVFKTRIELRQIGVRDETKILGGIGICGRPLCCHTYLSEFAPVSIKMAKEQNLSLNPTKISGVCGRLMCCLKNEQETYEYLNRKLPGVGDIVTLPDGMKGEVSGVNVLRQLVKVLVDVNDEKEMRECPVEELKFKPKHKKEKGKEKKKDRNSSGEQASSEEAKQPE
;
A
#
# COMPACT_ATOMS: atom_id res chain seq x y z
N MET A 1 20.48 0.26 -20.74
CA MET A 1 20.20 -0.46 -19.48
C MET A 1 20.74 0.39 -18.35
N ILE A 2 20.02 0.45 -17.23
CA ILE A 2 20.44 1.23 -16.06
C ILE A 2 20.64 0.27 -14.89
N THR A 3 21.75 0.44 -14.18
CA THR A 3 22.02 -0.27 -12.92
C THR A 3 21.28 0.44 -11.79
N ILE A 4 20.43 -0.31 -11.09
CA ILE A 4 19.68 0.19 -9.94
C ILE A 4 20.00 -0.62 -8.69
N ILE A 5 19.88 0.02 -7.54
CA ILE A 5 19.81 -0.65 -6.24
C ILE A 5 18.47 -0.33 -5.58
N GLY A 6 17.99 -1.23 -4.73
CA GLY A 6 16.78 -1.04 -3.93
C GLY A 6 17.13 -0.69 -2.50
N VAL A 7 16.83 0.53 -2.09
CA VAL A 7 17.10 1.07 -0.76
C VAL A 7 15.80 1.21 0.03
N ARG A 8 15.83 0.84 1.31
CA ARG A 8 14.71 0.99 2.24
C ARG A 8 15.15 1.78 3.47
N PHE A 9 14.40 2.83 3.80
CA PHE A 9 14.70 3.74 4.91
C PHE A 9 14.15 3.30 6.26
N ARG A 10 13.01 2.60 6.25
CA ARG A 10 12.36 2.07 7.45
C ARG A 10 12.29 0.55 7.36
N ASN A 11 12.21 -0.12 8.50
CA ASN A 11 11.96 -1.58 8.54
C ASN A 11 10.76 -1.98 7.68
N VAL A 12 9.74 -1.11 7.62
CA VAL A 12 8.51 -1.29 6.88
C VAL A 12 8.30 -0.10 5.95
N GLY A 13 8.27 -0.33 4.64
CA GLY A 13 8.15 0.77 3.69
C GLY A 13 8.33 0.38 2.23
N LYS A 14 8.11 1.36 1.36
CA LYS A 14 8.39 1.24 -0.06
C LYS A 14 9.90 1.09 -0.25
N VAL A 15 10.32 0.18 -1.12
CA VAL A 15 11.70 0.13 -1.60
C VAL A 15 11.82 1.18 -2.69
N TYR A 16 12.75 2.11 -2.50
CA TYR A 16 13.06 3.16 -3.47
C TYR A 16 14.27 2.72 -4.29
N TYR A 17 14.24 3.03 -5.58
CA TYR A 17 15.34 2.69 -6.47
C TYR A 17 16.28 3.88 -6.60
N PHE A 18 17.59 3.61 -6.50
CA PHE A 18 18.66 4.60 -6.63
C PHE A 18 19.73 4.09 -7.59
N SER A 19 20.49 5.01 -8.17
CA SER A 19 21.68 4.68 -8.96
C SER A 19 22.89 4.49 -8.03
N PRO A 20 23.59 3.34 -8.09
CA PRO A 20 24.78 3.08 -7.28
C PRO A 20 26.02 3.87 -7.73
N ARG A 21 25.97 4.57 -8.88
CA ARG A 21 27.15 5.16 -9.54
C ARG A 21 28.26 4.10 -9.74
N GLU A 22 29.50 4.41 -9.38
CA GLU A 22 30.66 3.52 -9.40
C GLU A 22 30.95 2.87 -8.04
N LEU A 23 29.99 2.92 -7.10
CA LEU A 23 30.15 2.33 -5.77
C LEU A 23 29.83 0.84 -5.80
N ASP A 24 30.73 0.04 -5.23
CA ASP A 24 30.53 -1.39 -5.04
C ASP A 24 29.62 -1.63 -3.82
N ILE A 25 28.31 -1.71 -4.06
CA ILE A 25 27.27 -1.80 -3.03
C ILE A 25 26.71 -3.21 -3.00
N CYS A 26 26.75 -3.86 -1.84
CA CYS A 26 26.20 -5.19 -1.62
C CYS A 26 24.85 -5.15 -0.91
N VAL A 27 24.10 -6.26 -1.02
CA VAL A 27 22.86 -6.45 -0.23
C VAL A 27 23.26 -6.55 1.24
N GLY A 28 22.59 -5.79 2.11
CA GLY A 28 22.92 -5.71 3.52
C GLY A 28 23.73 -4.48 3.91
N ASP A 29 24.27 -3.74 2.95
CA ASP A 29 25.00 -2.51 3.23
C ASP A 29 24.05 -1.37 3.62
N HIS A 30 24.59 -0.44 4.40
CA HIS A 30 23.94 0.82 4.69
C HIS A 30 24.51 1.91 3.78
N VAL A 31 23.63 2.75 3.26
CA VAL A 31 23.97 3.80 2.28
C VAL A 31 23.33 5.12 2.68
N ILE A 32 24.01 6.20 2.32
CA ILE A 32 23.52 7.57 2.49
C ILE A 32 23.04 8.07 1.13
N VAL A 33 21.78 8.51 1.08
CA VAL A 33 21.15 8.98 -0.16
C VAL A 33 20.43 10.31 0.08
N GLU A 34 20.30 11.11 -0.98
CA GLU A 34 19.54 12.36 -0.93
C GLU A 34 18.11 12.11 -1.43
N THR A 35 17.10 12.37 -0.59
CA THR A 35 15.70 12.29 -0.99
C THR A 35 15.06 13.67 -1.04
N ALA A 36 13.77 13.78 -1.34
CA ALA A 36 13.08 15.07 -1.29
C ALA A 36 13.00 15.64 0.15
N ARG A 37 13.22 14.79 1.17
CA ARG A 37 13.12 15.18 2.58
C ARG A 37 14.44 15.68 3.15
N GLY A 38 15.55 15.26 2.55
CA GLY A 38 16.92 15.60 2.93
C GLY A 38 17.84 14.41 2.74
N VAL A 39 18.94 14.40 3.48
CA VAL A 39 19.84 13.24 3.55
C VAL A 39 19.20 12.18 4.44
N GLU A 40 19.13 10.94 3.96
CA GLU A 40 18.55 9.80 4.68
C GLU A 40 19.52 8.62 4.72
N TYR A 41 19.46 7.87 5.82
CA TYR A 41 20.19 6.62 6.03
C TYR A 41 19.31 5.46 5.59
N GLY A 42 19.77 4.69 4.59
CA GLY A 42 19.02 3.63 3.97
C GLY A 42 19.73 2.28 4.05
N PHE A 43 18.95 1.21 4.07
CA PHE A 43 19.43 -0.16 4.03
C PHE A 43 19.21 -0.77 2.64
N VAL A 44 20.23 -1.41 2.09
CA VAL A 44 20.18 -2.01 0.75
C VAL A 44 19.51 -3.39 0.82
N VAL A 45 18.30 -3.46 0.26
CA VAL A 45 17.50 -4.70 0.19
C VAL A 45 17.69 -5.42 -1.14
N LEU A 46 17.96 -4.68 -2.21
CA LEU A 46 18.22 -5.22 -3.55
C LEU A 46 19.57 -4.68 -4.03
N GLY A 47 20.48 -5.58 -4.36
CA GLY A 47 21.80 -5.24 -4.90
C GLY A 47 21.72 -4.71 -6.33
N PRO A 48 22.88 -4.39 -6.93
CA PRO A 48 22.97 -3.84 -8.28
C PRO A 48 22.29 -4.77 -9.28
N LYS A 49 21.27 -4.26 -9.96
CA LYS A 49 20.54 -4.99 -11.00
C LYS A 49 20.36 -4.11 -12.23
N GLU A 50 20.69 -4.65 -13.39
CA GLU A 50 20.40 -3.99 -14.66
C GLU A 50 18.93 -4.13 -15.03
N VAL A 51 18.31 -3.01 -15.36
CA VAL A 51 16.92 -2.94 -15.81
C VAL A 51 16.80 -2.12 -17.08
N ASP A 52 15.81 -2.47 -17.89
CA ASP A 52 15.39 -1.65 -19.03
C ASP A 52 14.87 -0.29 -18.57
N ASP A 53 15.24 0.73 -19.32
CA ASP A 53 14.97 2.13 -19.01
C ASP A 53 13.45 2.41 -18.90
N SER A 54 12.65 1.73 -19.72
CA SER A 54 11.19 1.85 -19.73
C SER A 54 10.49 1.36 -18.45
N LYS A 55 11.19 0.62 -17.58
CA LYS A 55 10.64 0.13 -16.31
C LYS A 55 10.97 1.04 -15.13
N VAL A 56 11.74 2.10 -15.34
CA VAL A 56 12.19 2.99 -14.27
C VAL A 56 11.58 4.37 -14.42
N ILE A 57 11.07 4.90 -13.31
CA ILE A 57 10.55 6.27 -13.25
C ILE A 57 11.75 7.20 -13.08
N GLN A 58 12.15 7.88 -14.14
CA GLN A 58 13.20 8.90 -14.10
C GLN A 58 12.66 10.23 -13.51
N PRO A 59 13.50 11.06 -12.87
CA PRO A 59 14.94 10.85 -12.63
C PRO A 59 15.23 9.96 -11.41
N LEU A 60 16.16 9.02 -11.60
CA LEU A 60 16.78 8.25 -10.51
C LEU A 60 17.71 9.17 -9.73
N LYS A 61 17.51 9.24 -8.42
CA LYS A 61 18.49 9.87 -7.53
C LYS A 61 19.68 8.94 -7.31
N GLU A 62 20.83 9.52 -7.01
CA GLU A 62 22.08 8.79 -6.88
C GLU A 62 22.43 8.55 -5.41
N VAL A 63 23.15 7.47 -5.15
CA VAL A 63 23.74 7.23 -3.84
C VAL A 63 24.89 8.20 -3.62
N ILE A 64 24.91 8.85 -2.45
CA ILE A 64 26.00 9.76 -2.09
C ILE A 64 27.24 8.94 -1.75
N ARG A 65 27.09 7.97 -0.82
CA ARG A 65 28.18 7.11 -0.35
C ARG A 65 27.66 5.92 0.46
N ILE A 66 28.53 4.93 0.66
CA ILE A 66 28.34 3.86 1.65
C ILE A 66 28.46 4.47 3.06
N ALA A 67 27.61 4.02 3.98
CA ALA A 67 27.62 4.47 5.37
C ALA A 67 28.90 3.99 6.08
N THR A 68 29.42 4.85 6.96
CA THR A 68 30.57 4.54 7.80
C THR A 68 30.12 4.14 9.20
N PRO A 69 30.98 3.53 10.03
CA PRO A 69 30.64 3.21 11.43
C PRO A 69 30.21 4.44 12.26
N LYS A 70 30.66 5.65 11.86
CA LYS A 70 30.21 6.91 12.48
C LYS A 70 28.76 7.24 12.13
N ASP A 71 28.32 6.91 10.92
CA ASP A 71 26.95 7.09 10.47
C ASP A 71 26.02 6.11 11.21
N ASP A 72 26.45 4.86 11.40
CA ASP A 72 25.70 3.86 12.16
C ASP A 72 25.50 4.29 13.62
N ALA A 73 26.57 4.78 14.27
CA ALA A 73 26.49 5.31 15.63
C ALA A 73 25.59 6.56 15.72
N ARG A 74 25.57 7.39 14.67
CA ARG A 74 24.68 8.55 14.57
C ARG A 74 23.22 8.12 14.45
N GLU A 75 22.92 7.15 13.60
CA GLU A 75 21.59 6.57 13.44
C GLU A 75 21.10 5.95 14.75
N GLU A 76 21.96 5.22 15.48
CA GLU A 76 21.59 4.66 16.79
C GLU A 76 21.31 5.76 17.83
N SER A 77 22.11 6.83 17.84
CA SER A 77 21.88 8.01 18.69
C SER A 77 20.56 8.69 18.36
N ASN A 78 20.25 8.85 17.07
CA ASN A 78 19.01 9.44 16.60
C ASN A 78 17.81 8.62 17.07
N ARG A 79 17.84 7.29 16.93
CA ARG A 79 16.77 6.39 17.43
C ARG A 79 16.51 6.51 18.94
N LYS A 80 17.54 6.80 19.75
CA LYS A 80 17.36 7.05 21.19
C LYS A 80 16.65 8.38 21.42
N LYS A 81 17.06 9.43 20.73
CA LYS A 81 16.42 10.75 20.80
C LYS A 81 14.99 10.74 20.28
N GLU A 82 14.68 9.95 19.25
CA GLU A 82 13.32 9.78 18.73
C GLU A 82 12.36 9.26 19.80
N LYS A 83 12.79 8.26 20.59
CA LYS A 83 11.99 7.71 21.70
C LYS A 83 11.74 8.76 22.78
N GLU A 84 12.77 9.49 23.20
CA GLU A 84 12.64 10.57 24.17
C GLU A 84 11.69 11.66 23.65
N ALA A 85 11.82 12.02 22.39
CA ALA A 85 10.99 13.04 21.78
C ALA A 85 9.54 12.62 21.61
N PHE A 86 9.29 11.36 21.30
CA PHE A 86 7.95 10.79 21.28
C PHE A 86 7.26 10.95 22.64
N GLU A 87 7.95 10.61 23.73
CA GLU A 87 7.41 10.75 25.08
C GLU A 87 7.15 12.21 25.48
N ILE A 88 8.08 13.11 25.17
CA ILE A 88 7.93 14.54 25.44
C ILE A 88 6.75 15.11 24.65
N CYS A 89 6.66 14.78 23.37
CA CYS A 89 5.57 15.24 22.50
C CYS A 89 4.23 14.72 23.01
N GLN A 90 4.15 13.45 23.42
CA GLN A 90 2.93 12.88 24.00
C GLN A 90 2.51 13.61 25.29
N LYS A 91 3.46 13.97 26.17
CA LYS A 91 3.17 14.76 27.38
C LYS A 91 2.66 16.16 27.03
N LYS A 92 3.28 16.82 26.05
CA LYS A 92 2.87 18.16 25.59
C LYS A 92 1.49 18.14 24.93
N ILE A 93 1.19 17.15 24.11
CA ILE A 93 -0.15 16.97 23.51
C ILE A 93 -1.23 16.90 24.59
N ARG A 94 -0.98 16.16 25.68
CA ARG A 94 -1.89 16.09 26.83
C ARG A 94 -2.01 17.41 27.58
N ALA A 95 -0.89 18.12 27.78
CA ALA A 95 -0.89 19.42 28.45
C ALA A 95 -1.67 20.49 27.67
N HIS A 96 -1.60 20.47 26.34
CA HIS A 96 -2.35 21.35 25.44
C HIS A 96 -3.77 20.85 25.15
N ASN A 97 -4.18 19.71 25.72
CA ASN A 97 -5.49 19.07 25.53
C ASN A 97 -5.92 18.94 24.06
N LEU A 98 -4.99 18.55 23.19
CA LEU A 98 -5.24 18.42 21.75
C LEU A 98 -5.83 17.04 21.43
N GLU A 99 -6.92 17.00 20.67
CA GLU A 99 -7.60 15.77 20.22
C GLU A 99 -6.84 15.05 19.09
N MET A 100 -5.58 14.70 19.33
CA MET A 100 -4.71 14.00 18.36
C MET A 100 -4.02 12.80 18.97
N LYS A 101 -3.77 11.79 18.12
CA LYS A 101 -3.01 10.60 18.50
C LYS A 101 -1.64 10.62 17.83
N LEU A 102 -0.59 10.74 18.63
CA LEU A 102 0.78 10.61 18.15
C LEU A 102 1.05 9.15 17.78
N ILE A 103 1.53 8.92 16.56
CA ILE A 103 1.81 7.59 16.01
C ILE A 103 3.30 7.28 16.02
N ASP A 104 4.13 8.23 15.58
CA ASP A 104 5.56 8.01 15.42
C ASP A 104 6.35 9.33 15.44
N ALA A 105 7.64 9.28 15.75
CA ALA A 105 8.53 10.43 15.78
C ALA A 105 9.87 10.06 15.15
N GLU A 106 10.37 10.88 14.23
CA GLU A 106 11.59 10.61 13.48
C GLU A 106 12.49 11.84 13.38
N TYR A 107 13.79 11.61 13.45
CA TYR A 107 14.79 12.57 13.05
C TYR A 107 15.21 12.34 11.60
N THR A 108 15.41 13.43 10.86
CA THR A 108 16.19 13.31 9.63
C THR A 108 17.63 12.94 9.99
N PHE A 109 18.32 12.20 9.12
CA PHE A 109 19.68 11.74 9.41
C PHE A 109 20.63 12.91 9.72
N ASP A 110 20.45 14.03 9.03
CA ASP A 110 21.20 15.28 9.25
C ASP A 110 20.83 16.04 10.55
N ASN A 111 19.83 15.59 11.31
CA ASN A 111 19.27 16.23 12.51
C ASN A 111 18.75 17.66 12.31
N ASN A 112 18.51 18.07 11.05
CA ASN A 112 18.00 19.39 10.73
C ASN A 112 16.49 19.51 10.92
N LYS A 113 15.76 18.40 10.80
CA LYS A 113 14.31 18.35 10.95
C LYS A 113 13.90 17.19 11.85
N MET A 114 12.80 17.40 12.56
CA MET A 114 12.13 16.38 13.34
C MET A 114 10.68 16.26 12.86
N LEU A 115 10.30 15.05 12.46
CA LEU A 115 8.97 14.73 11.95
C LEU A 115 8.16 13.99 13.02
N PHE A 116 6.96 14.46 13.28
CA PHE A 116 5.99 13.78 14.14
C PHE A 116 4.78 13.37 13.31
N TYR A 117 4.48 12.09 13.28
CA TYR A 117 3.32 11.53 12.59
C TYR A 117 2.17 11.39 13.57
N PHE A 118 1.00 11.92 13.21
CA PHE A 118 -0.19 11.84 14.06
C PHE A 118 -1.45 11.53 13.25
N THR A 119 -2.46 10.99 13.93
CA THR A 119 -3.83 10.88 13.40
C THR A 119 -4.78 11.78 14.20
N ALA A 120 -5.80 12.28 13.50
CA ALA A 120 -6.82 13.18 14.02
C ALA A 120 -8.06 13.12 13.13
N ASP A 121 -9.24 13.19 13.72
CA ASP A 121 -10.51 13.13 12.98
C ASP A 121 -10.87 14.48 12.32
N GLY A 122 -10.35 15.58 12.87
CA GLY A 122 -10.62 16.95 12.42
C GLY A 122 -9.38 17.79 12.21
N ARG A 123 -9.59 19.09 11.96
CA ARG A 123 -8.52 20.09 11.97
C ARG A 123 -8.15 20.42 13.41
N ILE A 124 -6.86 20.46 13.69
CA ILE A 124 -6.33 20.75 15.02
C ILE A 124 -5.39 21.94 14.89
N ASP A 125 -5.54 22.92 15.78
CA ASP A 125 -4.56 23.99 15.90
C ASP A 125 -3.43 23.52 16.82
N PHE A 126 -2.26 23.26 16.24
CA PHE A 126 -1.06 22.79 16.93
C PHE A 126 0.02 23.86 17.00
N ARG A 127 -0.29 25.15 16.75
CA ARG A 127 0.72 26.23 16.74
C ARG A 127 1.46 26.36 18.06
N GLU A 128 0.76 26.26 19.18
CA GLU A 128 1.37 26.32 20.52
C GLU A 128 2.23 25.09 20.81
N LEU A 129 1.76 23.90 20.43
CA LEU A 129 2.54 22.66 20.52
C LEU A 129 3.86 22.77 19.73
N VAL A 130 3.82 23.30 18.51
CA VAL A 130 5.03 23.47 17.68
C VAL A 130 6.03 24.40 18.34
N LYS A 131 5.57 25.51 18.95
CA LYS A 131 6.45 26.44 19.68
C LYS A 131 7.13 25.76 20.86
N ASP A 132 6.36 24.99 21.64
CA ASP A 132 6.87 24.23 22.78
C ASP A 132 7.90 23.17 22.37
N LEU A 133 7.61 22.40 21.33
CA LEU A 133 8.52 21.38 20.81
C LEU A 133 9.80 22.03 20.23
N ALA A 134 9.66 23.13 19.50
CA ALA A 134 10.80 23.85 18.95
C ALA A 134 11.72 24.40 20.06
N ALA A 135 11.15 24.88 21.17
CA ALA A 135 11.92 25.35 22.32
C ALA A 135 12.72 24.21 23.00
N VAL A 136 12.16 23.00 23.05
CA VAL A 136 12.81 21.83 23.67
C VAL A 136 13.90 21.27 22.76
N PHE A 137 13.59 20.96 21.50
CA PHE A 137 14.50 20.23 20.62
C PHE A 137 15.49 21.11 19.87
N LYS A 138 15.23 22.44 19.78
CA LYS A 138 16.07 23.40 19.02
C LYS A 138 16.31 22.99 17.57
N THR A 139 15.35 22.27 16.99
CA THR A 139 15.35 21.74 15.62
C THR A 139 14.05 22.15 14.94
N ARG A 140 14.02 22.20 13.60
CA ARG A 140 12.79 22.46 12.85
C ARG A 140 11.81 21.31 13.05
N ILE A 141 10.65 21.61 13.62
CA ILE A 141 9.58 20.63 13.87
C ILE A 141 8.60 20.62 12.70
N GLU A 142 8.27 19.42 12.21
CA GLU A 142 7.25 19.19 11.19
C GLU A 142 6.22 18.18 11.72
N LEU A 143 4.97 18.61 11.85
CA LEU A 143 3.86 17.73 12.24
C LEU A 143 3.14 17.28 10.97
N ARG A 144 3.00 15.97 10.79
CA ARG A 144 2.35 15.38 9.62
C ARG A 144 1.15 14.52 10.03
N GLN A 145 -0.03 14.95 9.57
CA GLN A 145 -1.22 14.14 9.68
C GLN A 145 -1.16 12.98 8.69
N ILE A 146 -1.40 11.77 9.18
CA ILE A 146 -1.49 10.56 8.36
C ILE A 146 -2.90 9.97 8.43
N GLY A 147 -3.27 9.13 7.48
CA GLY A 147 -4.56 8.44 7.49
C GLY A 147 -4.55 7.21 8.39
N VAL A 148 -5.74 6.73 8.80
CA VAL A 148 -5.92 5.50 9.60
C VAL A 148 -5.23 4.26 9.03
N ARG A 149 -5.11 4.17 7.70
CA ARG A 149 -4.39 3.06 7.05
C ARG A 149 -2.88 3.18 7.23
N ASP A 150 -2.33 4.38 7.10
CA ASP A 150 -0.91 4.60 7.30
C ASP A 150 -0.52 4.42 8.77
N GLU A 151 -1.39 4.80 9.71
CA GLU A 151 -1.26 4.45 11.12
C GLU A 151 -1.13 2.93 11.30
N THR A 152 -2.05 2.16 10.72
CA THR A 152 -2.02 0.69 10.81
C THR A 152 -0.79 0.11 10.11
N LYS A 153 -0.30 0.75 9.03
CA LYS A 153 0.93 0.37 8.33
C LYS A 153 2.18 0.61 9.18
N ILE A 154 2.24 1.67 9.98
CA ILE A 154 3.37 1.96 10.85
C ILE A 154 3.35 1.02 12.07
N LEU A 155 2.21 0.92 12.74
CA LEU A 155 2.05 0.09 13.94
C LEU A 155 2.12 -1.41 13.64
N GLY A 156 1.70 -1.82 12.44
CA GLY A 156 1.55 -3.22 12.09
C GLY A 156 0.35 -3.89 12.76
N GLY A 157 0.32 -5.22 12.73
CA GLY A 157 -0.77 -6.00 13.31
C GLY A 157 -1.01 -7.31 12.57
N ILE A 158 -2.06 -8.02 12.99
CA ILE A 158 -2.49 -9.28 12.39
C ILE A 158 -3.87 -9.09 11.74
N GLY A 159 -3.99 -9.51 10.48
CA GLY A 159 -5.25 -9.48 9.76
C GLY A 159 -6.18 -10.61 10.19
N ILE A 160 -7.45 -10.53 9.78
CA ILE A 160 -8.46 -11.59 10.04
C ILE A 160 -8.07 -12.95 9.45
N CYS A 161 -7.13 -12.96 8.48
CA CYS A 161 -6.56 -14.18 7.91
C CYS A 161 -5.45 -14.82 8.77
N GLY A 162 -5.15 -14.26 9.95
CA GLY A 162 -4.12 -14.75 10.87
C GLY A 162 -2.68 -14.41 10.47
N ARG A 163 -2.48 -13.64 9.40
CA ARG A 163 -1.15 -13.23 8.91
C ARG A 163 -0.84 -11.77 9.27
N PRO A 164 0.45 -11.37 9.30
CA PRO A 164 0.82 -9.96 9.39
C PRO A 164 0.16 -9.14 8.28
N LEU A 165 -0.18 -7.88 8.59
CA LEU A 165 -0.88 -7.03 7.63
C LEU A 165 -0.09 -6.86 6.33
N CYS A 166 -0.76 -7.05 5.18
CA CYS A 166 -0.17 -6.89 3.86
C CYS A 166 0.42 -5.48 3.68
N CYS A 167 -0.25 -4.45 4.21
CA CYS A 167 0.21 -3.06 4.16
C CYS A 167 1.51 -2.80 4.93
N HIS A 168 1.81 -3.61 5.94
CA HIS A 168 3.02 -3.54 6.76
C HIS A 168 4.14 -4.47 6.24
N THR A 169 3.86 -5.34 5.28
CA THR A 169 4.82 -6.35 4.82
C THR A 169 5.32 -6.08 3.42
N TYR A 170 4.46 -6.23 2.41
CA TYR A 170 4.86 -6.14 1.00
C TYR A 170 4.05 -5.10 0.21
N LEU A 171 2.82 -4.81 0.63
CA LEU A 171 1.89 -3.97 -0.13
C LEU A 171 2.06 -2.51 0.29
N SER A 172 3.04 -1.85 -0.32
CA SER A 172 3.43 -0.48 0.05
C SER A 172 2.58 0.61 -0.59
N GLU A 173 1.96 0.34 -1.74
CA GLU A 173 1.07 1.24 -2.48
C GLU A 173 -0.34 0.66 -2.63
N PHE A 174 -1.35 1.53 -2.58
CA PHE A 174 -2.75 1.11 -2.57
C PHE A 174 -3.51 1.72 -3.74
N ALA A 175 -4.03 0.85 -4.60
CA ALA A 175 -5.09 1.22 -5.52
C ALA A 175 -6.44 1.33 -4.79
N PRO A 176 -7.37 2.16 -5.30
CA PRO A 176 -8.71 2.28 -4.73
C PRO A 176 -9.43 0.93 -4.78
N VAL A 177 -10.07 0.57 -3.67
CA VAL A 177 -10.82 -0.67 -3.51
C VAL A 177 -12.32 -0.37 -3.60
N SER A 178 -13.07 -1.23 -4.28
CA SER A 178 -14.52 -1.09 -4.43
C SER A 178 -15.27 -2.30 -3.87
N ILE A 179 -16.52 -2.10 -3.45
CA ILE A 179 -17.41 -3.17 -2.97
C ILE A 179 -17.65 -4.23 -4.05
N LYS A 180 -17.57 -3.86 -5.33
CA LYS A 180 -17.69 -4.79 -6.46
C LYS A 180 -16.63 -5.91 -6.41
N MET A 181 -15.41 -5.58 -6.00
CA MET A 181 -14.32 -6.55 -5.87
C MET A 181 -14.66 -7.61 -4.81
N ALA A 182 -15.23 -7.20 -3.67
CA ALA A 182 -15.69 -8.13 -2.65
C ALA A 182 -16.78 -9.09 -3.17
N LYS A 183 -17.71 -8.58 -4.00
CA LYS A 183 -18.74 -9.42 -4.64
C LYS A 183 -18.15 -10.43 -5.61
N GLU A 184 -17.20 -10.01 -6.45
CA GLU A 184 -16.55 -10.90 -7.43
C GLU A 184 -15.67 -11.98 -6.77
N GLN A 185 -15.28 -11.77 -5.51
CA GLN A 185 -14.56 -12.72 -4.67
C GLN A 185 -15.49 -13.56 -3.77
N ASN A 186 -16.81 -13.47 -3.97
CA ASN A 186 -17.83 -14.18 -3.18
C ASN A 186 -17.73 -13.93 -1.66
N LEU A 187 -17.29 -12.74 -1.25
CA LEU A 187 -17.26 -12.36 0.16
C LEU A 187 -18.60 -11.76 0.60
N SER A 188 -18.98 -12.05 1.84
CA SER A 188 -20.15 -11.44 2.47
C SER A 188 -19.96 -9.92 2.56
N LEU A 189 -21.01 -9.16 2.21
CA LEU A 189 -20.98 -7.69 2.23
C LEU A 189 -21.07 -7.08 3.64
N ASN A 190 -21.01 -7.90 4.68
CA ASN A 190 -20.94 -7.42 6.05
C ASN A 190 -19.62 -6.65 6.26
N PRO A 191 -19.66 -5.37 6.72
CA PRO A 191 -18.47 -4.56 6.97
C PRO A 191 -17.37 -5.27 7.76
N THR A 192 -17.70 -6.06 8.78
CA THR A 192 -16.71 -6.80 9.58
C THR A 192 -15.92 -7.84 8.77
N LYS A 193 -16.48 -8.33 7.66
CA LYS A 193 -15.85 -9.33 6.79
C LYS A 193 -15.08 -8.73 5.61
N ILE A 194 -15.30 -7.46 5.26
CA ILE A 194 -14.67 -6.80 4.10
C ILE A 194 -13.78 -5.61 4.47
N SER A 195 -13.90 -5.11 5.70
CA SER A 195 -13.03 -4.06 6.23
C SER A 195 -11.80 -4.66 6.88
N GLY A 196 -10.65 -4.02 6.65
CA GLY A 196 -9.41 -4.34 7.34
C GLY A 196 -9.37 -3.73 8.74
N VAL A 197 -8.31 -4.04 9.48
CA VAL A 197 -8.06 -3.51 10.84
C VAL A 197 -8.10 -1.98 10.88
N CYS A 198 -7.69 -1.32 9.80
CA CYS A 198 -7.75 0.14 9.63
C CYS A 198 -9.17 0.72 9.46
N GLY A 199 -10.24 -0.08 9.53
CA GLY A 199 -11.62 0.35 9.34
C GLY A 199 -12.04 0.62 7.88
N ARG A 200 -11.11 0.64 6.92
CA ARG A 200 -11.39 0.76 5.48
C ARG A 200 -11.45 -0.61 4.80
N LEU A 201 -12.03 -0.67 3.59
CA LEU A 201 -12.04 -1.89 2.76
C LEU A 201 -10.64 -2.51 2.64
N MET A 202 -10.58 -3.85 2.69
CA MET A 202 -9.33 -4.61 2.64
C MET A 202 -8.57 -4.36 1.33
N CYS A 203 -7.29 -4.00 1.43
CA CYS A 203 -6.41 -3.82 0.28
C CYS A 203 -6.14 -5.14 -0.48
N CYS A 204 -6.24 -6.29 0.20
CA CYS A 204 -6.10 -7.62 -0.40
C CYS A 204 -7.12 -7.86 -1.51
N LEU A 205 -8.32 -7.27 -1.40
CA LEU A 205 -9.36 -7.37 -2.44
C LEU A 205 -8.82 -6.92 -3.79
N LYS A 206 -8.14 -5.77 -3.84
CA LYS A 206 -7.58 -5.30 -5.10
C LYS A 206 -6.33 -6.10 -5.51
N ASN A 207 -5.50 -6.50 -4.54
CA ASN A 207 -4.30 -7.30 -4.80
C ASN A 207 -4.61 -8.63 -5.51
N GLU A 208 -5.67 -9.32 -5.08
CA GLU A 208 -6.05 -10.63 -5.61
C GLU A 208 -7.00 -10.54 -6.83
N GLN A 209 -7.54 -9.34 -7.09
CA GLN A 209 -8.61 -9.12 -8.05
C GLN A 209 -8.30 -9.68 -9.45
N GLU A 210 -7.10 -9.47 -9.98
CA GLU A 210 -6.75 -9.91 -11.33
C GLU A 210 -6.80 -11.44 -11.47
N THR A 211 -6.33 -12.14 -10.44
CA THR A 211 -6.42 -13.60 -10.36
C THR A 211 -7.88 -14.05 -10.31
N TYR A 212 -8.71 -13.41 -9.48
CA TYR A 212 -10.14 -13.72 -9.42
C TYR A 212 -10.87 -13.44 -10.73
N GLU A 213 -10.56 -12.34 -11.42
CA GLU A 213 -11.14 -12.03 -12.73
C GLU A 213 -10.79 -13.09 -13.77
N TYR A 214 -9.55 -13.59 -13.76
CA TYR A 214 -9.12 -14.68 -14.63
C TYR A 214 -9.85 -15.99 -14.31
N LEU A 215 -9.91 -16.38 -13.03
CA LEU A 215 -10.55 -17.62 -12.60
C LEU A 215 -12.07 -17.60 -12.82
N ASN A 216 -12.73 -16.48 -12.56
CA ASN A 216 -14.17 -16.32 -12.80
C ASN A 216 -14.55 -16.40 -14.29
N ARG A 217 -13.66 -16.04 -15.23
CA ARG A 217 -13.91 -16.23 -16.67
C ARG A 217 -14.02 -17.70 -17.07
N LYS A 218 -13.37 -18.58 -16.30
CA LYS A 218 -13.38 -20.03 -16.53
C LYS A 218 -14.50 -20.74 -15.78
N LEU A 219 -15.27 -20.06 -14.94
CA LEU A 219 -16.34 -20.67 -14.14
C LEU A 219 -17.72 -20.35 -14.72
N PRO A 220 -18.70 -21.26 -14.59
CA PRO A 220 -20.09 -20.96 -14.87
C PRO A 220 -20.65 -19.98 -13.81
N GLY A 221 -21.68 -19.22 -14.16
CA GLY A 221 -22.41 -18.42 -13.19
C GLY A 221 -23.31 -19.28 -12.30
N VAL A 222 -23.59 -18.81 -11.09
CA VAL A 222 -24.65 -19.41 -10.24
C VAL A 222 -25.99 -19.31 -10.99
N GLY A 223 -26.72 -20.41 -11.07
CA GLY A 223 -27.95 -20.57 -11.85
C GLY A 223 -27.76 -20.96 -13.32
N ASP A 224 -26.53 -21.06 -13.82
CA ASP A 224 -26.29 -21.59 -15.18
C ASP A 224 -26.48 -23.12 -15.19
N ILE A 225 -27.01 -23.66 -16.29
CA ILE A 225 -27.16 -25.11 -16.49
C ILE A 225 -25.87 -25.66 -17.10
N VAL A 226 -25.28 -26.65 -16.45
CA VAL A 226 -24.03 -27.31 -16.87
C VAL A 226 -24.24 -28.80 -17.09
N THR A 227 -23.45 -29.40 -17.99
CA THR A 227 -23.46 -30.85 -18.21
C THR A 227 -22.31 -31.49 -17.44
N LEU A 228 -22.63 -32.48 -16.60
CA LEU A 228 -21.69 -33.29 -15.84
C LEU A 228 -21.00 -34.34 -16.72
N PRO A 229 -19.89 -34.96 -16.26
CA PRO A 229 -19.21 -36.06 -16.96
C PRO A 229 -20.14 -37.21 -17.32
N ASP A 230 -21.09 -37.53 -16.44
CA ASP A 230 -22.09 -38.59 -16.61
C ASP A 230 -23.18 -38.25 -17.67
N GLY A 231 -23.08 -37.07 -18.31
CA GLY A 231 -24.03 -36.60 -19.31
C GLY A 231 -25.30 -35.95 -18.73
N MET A 232 -25.50 -36.02 -17.41
CA MET A 232 -26.61 -35.36 -16.71
C MET A 232 -26.46 -33.84 -16.74
N LYS A 233 -27.59 -33.13 -16.80
CA LYS A 233 -27.64 -31.67 -16.67
C LYS A 233 -28.02 -31.30 -15.26
N GLY A 234 -27.40 -30.27 -14.72
CA GLY A 234 -27.76 -29.72 -13.43
C GLY A 234 -27.56 -28.21 -13.35
N GLU A 235 -28.16 -27.61 -12.33
CA GLU A 235 -28.10 -26.18 -12.08
C GLU A 235 -26.98 -25.84 -11.08
N VAL A 236 -26.16 -24.84 -11.40
CA VAL A 236 -25.09 -24.40 -10.50
C VAL A 236 -25.66 -23.71 -9.27
N SER A 237 -25.52 -24.34 -8.10
CA SER A 237 -25.92 -23.78 -6.80
C SER A 237 -24.84 -22.87 -6.20
N GLY A 238 -23.56 -23.16 -6.45
CA GLY A 238 -22.45 -22.38 -5.91
C GLY A 238 -21.12 -22.68 -6.58
N VAL A 239 -20.17 -21.76 -6.46
CA VAL A 239 -18.84 -21.87 -7.06
C VAL A 239 -17.76 -21.57 -6.02
N ASN A 240 -16.72 -22.40 -6.00
CA ASN A 240 -15.49 -22.13 -5.27
C ASN A 240 -14.41 -21.66 -6.25
N VAL A 241 -14.17 -20.34 -6.26
CA VAL A 241 -13.33 -19.71 -7.28
C VAL A 241 -11.87 -20.18 -7.20
N LEU A 242 -11.30 -20.29 -6.00
CA LEU A 242 -9.89 -20.66 -5.84
C LEU A 242 -9.64 -22.14 -6.11
N ARG A 243 -10.56 -23.03 -5.70
CA ARG A 243 -10.43 -24.47 -5.94
C ARG A 243 -10.90 -24.91 -7.32
N GLN A 244 -11.50 -24.01 -8.11
CA GLN A 244 -12.11 -24.33 -9.41
C GLN A 244 -13.14 -25.47 -9.32
N LEU A 245 -13.91 -25.49 -8.21
CA LEU A 245 -14.97 -26.47 -7.95
C LEU A 245 -16.34 -25.80 -8.11
N VAL A 246 -17.29 -26.54 -8.68
CA VAL A 246 -18.65 -26.09 -8.92
C VAL A 246 -19.61 -27.06 -8.24
N LYS A 247 -20.51 -26.53 -7.42
CA LYS A 247 -21.60 -27.29 -6.80
C LYS A 247 -22.82 -27.23 -7.70
N VAL A 248 -23.24 -28.39 -8.19
CA VAL A 248 -24.33 -28.56 -9.14
C VAL A 248 -25.46 -29.34 -8.46
N LEU A 249 -26.69 -28.85 -8.58
CA LEU A 249 -27.91 -29.55 -8.21
C LEU A 249 -28.40 -30.35 -9.42
N VAL A 250 -28.52 -31.66 -9.24
CA VAL A 250 -29.03 -32.59 -10.26
C VAL A 250 -30.30 -33.24 -9.72
N ASP A 251 -31.37 -33.25 -10.52
CA ASP A 251 -32.58 -34.01 -10.19
C ASP A 251 -32.39 -35.46 -10.63
N VAL A 252 -32.33 -36.39 -9.67
CA VAL A 252 -32.25 -37.83 -9.91
C VAL A 252 -33.44 -38.48 -9.23
N ASN A 253 -34.37 -39.07 -10.01
CA ASN A 253 -35.56 -39.76 -9.49
C ASN A 253 -36.41 -38.93 -8.50
N ASP A 254 -36.72 -37.67 -8.85
CA ASP A 254 -37.44 -36.70 -8.00
C ASP A 254 -36.73 -36.27 -6.71
N GLU A 255 -35.47 -36.67 -6.51
CA GLU A 255 -34.61 -36.21 -5.41
C GLU A 255 -33.53 -35.24 -5.93
N LYS A 256 -33.32 -34.14 -5.19
CA LYS A 256 -32.28 -33.15 -5.47
C LYS A 256 -30.96 -33.58 -4.86
N GLU A 257 -30.04 -34.05 -5.69
CA GLU A 257 -28.69 -34.41 -5.27
C GLU A 257 -27.72 -33.24 -5.53
N MET A 258 -26.90 -32.89 -4.54
CA MET A 258 -25.83 -31.90 -4.71
C MET A 258 -24.52 -32.60 -5.00
N ARG A 259 -23.94 -32.36 -6.18
CA ARG A 259 -22.63 -32.88 -6.58
C ARG A 259 -21.61 -31.75 -6.69
N GLU A 260 -20.38 -32.00 -6.27
CA GLU A 260 -19.26 -31.06 -6.41
C GLU A 260 -18.28 -31.61 -7.45
N CYS A 261 -18.09 -30.88 -8.55
CA CYS A 261 -17.25 -31.31 -9.67
C CYS A 261 -16.18 -30.26 -10.00
N PRO A 262 -14.98 -30.66 -10.46
CA PRO A 262 -14.02 -29.77 -11.08
C PRO A 262 -14.59 -29.08 -12.33
N VAL A 263 -14.25 -27.81 -12.53
CA VAL A 263 -14.74 -27.05 -13.70
C VAL A 263 -14.30 -27.64 -15.04
N GLU A 264 -13.14 -28.30 -15.08
CA GLU A 264 -12.56 -28.91 -16.29
C GLU A 264 -13.40 -30.08 -16.83
N GLU A 265 -14.16 -30.71 -15.94
CA GLU A 265 -15.02 -31.84 -16.23
C GLU A 265 -16.42 -31.42 -16.71
N LEU A 266 -16.76 -30.12 -16.55
CA LEU A 266 -18.06 -29.57 -16.89
C LEU A 266 -18.07 -28.97 -18.29
N LYS A 267 -19.12 -29.27 -19.06
CA LYS A 267 -19.38 -28.62 -20.35
C LYS A 267 -20.42 -27.52 -20.19
N PHE A 268 -20.04 -26.29 -20.48
CA PHE A 268 -20.93 -25.12 -20.46
C PHE A 268 -20.48 -24.05 -21.45
N LYS A 269 -21.38 -23.11 -21.77
CA LYS A 269 -21.05 -21.95 -22.62
C LYS A 269 -20.44 -20.84 -21.76
N PRO A 270 -19.16 -20.47 -21.94
CA PRO A 270 -18.57 -19.38 -21.18
C PRO A 270 -19.27 -18.05 -21.52
N LYS A 271 -19.67 -17.31 -20.49
CA LYS A 271 -20.14 -15.93 -20.67
C LYS A 271 -18.93 -15.05 -20.99
N HIS A 272 -18.73 -14.75 -22.27
CA HIS A 272 -17.88 -13.62 -22.64
C HIS A 272 -18.55 -12.34 -22.12
N LYS A 273 -18.01 -11.76 -21.04
CA LYS A 273 -18.36 -10.40 -20.60
C LYS A 273 -18.03 -9.49 -21.80
N LYS A 274 -19.04 -9.07 -22.57
CA LYS A 274 -18.87 -7.97 -23.55
C LYS A 274 -18.33 -6.78 -22.77
N GLU A 275 -17.11 -6.35 -23.07
CA GLU A 275 -16.61 -5.05 -22.67
C GLU A 275 -17.57 -3.99 -23.24
N LYS A 276 -18.49 -3.51 -22.41
CA LYS A 276 -19.31 -2.35 -22.76
C LYS A 276 -18.42 -1.12 -22.68
N GLY A 277 -17.93 -0.70 -23.85
CA GLY A 277 -17.75 0.71 -24.22
C GLY A 277 -16.51 1.42 -23.66
N LYS A 278 -15.38 1.30 -24.35
CA LYS A 278 -14.47 2.43 -24.55
C LYS A 278 -14.32 2.65 -26.06
N GLU A 279 -14.24 3.92 -26.44
CA GLU A 279 -14.00 4.47 -27.80
C GLU A 279 -15.23 4.76 -28.68
N LYS A 280 -15.85 5.91 -28.42
CA LYS A 280 -15.79 7.07 -29.34
C LYS A 280 -16.36 8.32 -28.65
N LYS A 281 -15.48 9.08 -28.00
CA LYS A 281 -15.56 10.55 -27.92
C LYS A 281 -14.12 11.05 -28.01
N LYS A 282 -13.66 11.23 -29.24
CA LYS A 282 -12.52 12.07 -29.57
C LYS A 282 -13.07 13.48 -29.81
N ASP A 283 -12.33 14.46 -29.29
CA ASP A 283 -12.34 15.87 -29.65
C ASP A 283 -13.55 16.72 -29.26
N ARG A 284 -13.43 17.41 -28.11
CA ARG A 284 -13.38 18.88 -28.06
C ARG A 284 -12.98 19.38 -26.67
N ASN A 285 -12.11 20.39 -26.68
CA ASN A 285 -11.57 21.20 -25.58
C ASN A 285 -10.38 20.64 -24.78
N SER A 286 -9.18 20.90 -25.30
CA SER A 286 -8.14 21.60 -24.51
C SER A 286 -7.09 22.22 -25.45
N SER A 287 -7.41 23.41 -25.97
CA SER A 287 -6.45 24.37 -26.51
C SER A 287 -6.65 25.69 -25.76
N GLY A 288 -5.59 26.17 -25.11
CA GLY A 288 -5.55 27.35 -24.23
C GLY A 288 -5.56 26.95 -22.76
N GLU A 289 -4.62 27.30 -21.89
CA GLU A 289 -3.63 28.38 -21.90
C GLU A 289 -2.40 27.97 -21.06
N GLN A 290 -1.27 28.54 -21.48
CA GLN A 290 0.03 28.54 -20.83
C GLN A 290 0.03 29.47 -19.59
N ALA A 291 1.05 29.23 -18.76
CA ALA A 291 1.74 30.20 -17.89
C ALA A 291 1.03 30.70 -16.62
N SER A 292 1.61 30.38 -15.47
CA SER A 292 2.24 31.38 -14.60
C SER A 292 2.86 30.71 -13.36
N SER A 293 4.18 30.57 -13.41
CA SER A 293 5.03 30.72 -12.25
C SER A 293 5.32 32.20 -12.09
N GLU A 294 5.03 32.81 -10.93
CA GLU A 294 5.85 33.89 -10.37
C GLU A 294 5.43 34.24 -8.93
N GLU A 295 6.44 34.21 -8.07
CA GLU A 295 6.78 35.14 -6.99
C GLU A 295 5.69 35.96 -6.28
N ALA A 296 5.71 35.89 -4.94
CA ALA A 296 5.28 37.00 -4.10
C ALA A 296 6.25 37.18 -2.93
N LYS A 297 6.95 38.33 -2.98
CA LYS A 297 7.80 38.96 -1.99
C LYS A 297 7.08 39.21 -0.65
N GLN A 298 7.92 39.37 0.37
CA GLN A 298 7.64 40.01 1.67
C GLN A 298 6.97 41.38 1.52
N PRO A 299 6.37 41.89 2.60
CA PRO A 299 6.56 43.29 2.94
C PRO A 299 7.11 43.50 4.37
N GLU A 300 7.68 44.69 4.51
CA GLU A 300 8.24 45.35 5.70
C GLU A 300 7.32 45.37 6.93
#